data_AF-A0A6V7IV90-F1
#
_entry.id   AF-A0A6V7IV90-F1
#
_cell.length_a   1.000
_cell.length_b   1.000
_cell.length_c   1.000
_cell.angle_alpha   90.00
_cell.angle_beta   90.00
_cell.angle_gamma   90.00
#
_symmetry.space_group_name_H-M   'P 1'
#
loop_
_entity.id
_entity.type
_entity.pdbx_description
1 polymer ?
#
loop_
_entity_poly.entity_id
_entity_poly.type
_entity_poly.pdbx_seq_one_letter_code
_entity_poly.pdbx_strand_id
1 'polypeptide(L)'
;MEVREMEWTREKTLELLREYQARKVLWDWNARGYRDRTKRKRAIQELADILGCNVLEIEKKITNLKCQYSREVHKIQMSTENATGPNDIYVSKWFAFEAMQFLQFGTRRYSGRKK
;
A
#
# COMPACT_ATOMS: atom_id res chain seq x y z
N MET A 1 -5.22 6.78 -25.28
CA MET A 1 -3.89 6.96 -24.66
C MET A 1 -3.48 5.63 -24.07
N GLU A 2 -2.60 4.91 -24.73
CA GLU A 2 -2.10 3.63 -24.26
C GLU A 2 -1.10 3.92 -23.13
N VAL A 3 -1.53 3.69 -21.90
CA VAL A 3 -0.66 3.84 -20.74
C VAL A 3 0.29 2.65 -20.80
N ARG A 4 1.48 2.85 -21.37
CA ARG A 4 2.54 1.84 -21.37
C ARG A 4 2.84 1.50 -19.91
N GLU A 5 2.33 0.36 -19.46
CA GLU A 5 2.59 -0.16 -18.12
C GLU A 5 4.06 -0.52 -18.04
N MET A 6 4.78 0.13 -17.13
CA MET A 6 6.12 -0.30 -16.77
C MET A 6 6.06 -1.73 -16.20
N GLU A 7 6.99 -2.60 -16.61
CA GLU A 7 7.00 -3.98 -16.13
C GLU A 7 7.44 -4.03 -14.66
N TRP A 8 6.46 -4.11 -13.78
CA TRP A 8 6.66 -4.19 -12.34
C TRP A 8 6.97 -5.63 -11.94
N THR A 9 8.25 -5.95 -11.89
CA THR A 9 8.72 -7.23 -11.33
C THR A 9 8.48 -7.29 -9.82
N ARG A 10 8.53 -8.50 -9.26
CA ARG A 10 8.37 -8.72 -7.81
C ARG A 10 9.40 -7.92 -7.01
N GLU A 11 10.65 -7.93 -7.48
CA GLU A 11 11.77 -7.21 -6.87
C GLU A 11 11.55 -5.69 -6.89
N LYS A 12 11.22 -5.10 -8.05
CA LYS A 12 10.90 -3.66 -8.15
C LYS A 12 9.72 -3.26 -7.27
N THR A 13 8.70 -4.12 -7.19
CA THR A 13 7.54 -3.88 -6.34
C THR A 13 7.92 -3.89 -4.86
N LEU A 14 8.77 -4.85 -4.44
CA LEU A 14 9.28 -4.91 -3.08
C LEU A 14 10.17 -3.71 -2.74
N GLU A 15 11.04 -3.32 -3.65
CA GLU A 15 11.90 -2.13 -3.49
C GLU A 15 11.08 -0.85 -3.35
N LEU A 16 10.07 -0.66 -4.21
CA LEU A 16 9.10 0.42 -4.09
C LEU A 16 8.43 0.43 -2.72
N LEU A 17 7.96 -0.72 -2.25
CA LEU A 17 7.28 -0.83 -0.96
C LEU A 17 8.22 -0.53 0.20
N ARG A 18 9.46 -0.99 0.14
CA ARG A 18 10.49 -0.75 1.17
C ARG A 18 10.79 0.73 1.31
N GLU A 19 11.07 1.40 0.19
CA GLU A 19 11.34 2.85 0.18
C GLU A 19 10.10 3.67 0.56
N TYR A 20 8.92 3.22 0.13
CA TYR A 20 7.66 3.85 0.50
C TYR A 20 7.37 3.69 2.00
N GLN A 21 7.66 2.53 2.59
CA GLN A 21 7.53 2.26 4.03
C GLN A 21 8.48 3.14 4.84
N ALA A 22 9.73 3.30 4.39
CA ALA A 22 10.70 4.19 5.04
C ALA A 22 10.20 5.65 5.12
N ARG A 23 9.39 6.07 4.15
CA ARG A 23 8.87 7.43 4.01
C ARG A 23 7.50 7.59 4.65
N LYS A 24 7.47 7.71 5.98
CA LYS A 24 6.25 7.93 6.78
C LYS A 24 5.38 9.08 6.28
N VAL A 25 5.95 10.14 5.71
CA VAL A 25 5.19 11.27 5.13
C VAL A 25 4.22 10.87 4.00
N LEU A 26 4.40 9.70 3.38
CA LEU A 26 3.56 9.21 2.29
C LEU A 26 2.34 8.41 2.75
N TRP A 27 2.39 7.83 3.96
CA TRP A 27 1.40 6.86 4.42
C TRP A 27 0.92 7.06 5.84
N ASP A 28 1.73 7.68 6.69
CA ASP A 28 1.43 7.94 8.08
C ASP A 28 0.70 9.29 8.19
N TRP A 29 -0.61 9.22 8.40
CA TRP A 29 -1.48 10.39 8.64
C TRP A 29 -1.09 11.21 9.88
N ASN A 30 -0.41 10.59 10.85
CA ASN A 30 0.00 11.18 12.11
C ASN A 30 1.40 11.82 12.02
N ALA A 31 2.14 11.58 10.93
CA ALA A 31 3.40 12.25 10.67
C ALA A 31 3.18 13.76 10.49
N ARG A 32 3.95 14.58 11.24
CA ARG A 32 4.08 16.04 11.02
C ARG A 32 4.73 16.31 9.66
N GLY A 33 3.93 16.19 8.60
CA GLY A 33 4.38 16.25 7.21
C GLY A 33 3.43 15.59 6.22
N TYR A 34 2.44 14.81 6.67
CA TYR A 34 1.44 14.22 5.76
C TYR A 34 0.57 15.29 5.06
N ARG A 35 0.26 16.39 5.77
CA ARG A 35 -0.44 17.55 5.20
C ARG A 35 0.45 18.38 4.26
N ASP A 36 1.78 18.22 4.31
CA ASP A 36 2.70 18.92 3.42
C ASP A 36 2.74 18.26 2.04
N ARG A 37 1.96 18.82 1.10
CA ARG A 37 1.97 18.38 -0.30
C ARG A 37 3.37 18.37 -0.90
N THR A 38 4.23 19.32 -0.52
CA THR A 38 5.61 19.43 -0.98
C THR A 38 6.46 18.25 -0.53
N LYS A 39 6.39 17.86 0.76
CA LYS A 39 7.14 16.71 1.30
C LYS A 39 6.67 15.41 0.67
N ARG A 40 5.35 15.26 0.49
CA ARG A 40 4.77 14.10 -0.19
C ARG A 40 5.25 14.00 -1.63
N LYS A 41 5.16 15.09 -2.40
CA LYS A 41 5.62 15.12 -3.79
C LYS A 41 7.11 14.82 -3.89
N ARG A 42 7.95 15.41 -3.02
CA ARG A 42 9.39 15.14 -2.98
C ARG A 42 9.69 13.67 -2.68
N ALA A 43 9.01 13.08 -1.70
CA ALA A 43 9.18 11.68 -1.36
C ALA A 43 8.78 10.73 -2.50
N ILE A 44 7.72 11.04 -3.26
CA ILE A 44 7.38 10.26 -4.47
C ILE A 44 8.38 10.52 -5.61
N GLN A 45 8.87 11.75 -5.75
CA GLN A 45 9.89 12.08 -6.74
C GLN A 45 11.20 11.32 -6.49
N GLU A 46 11.61 11.18 -5.23
CA GLU A 46 12.77 10.35 -4.88
C GLU A 46 12.53 8.88 -5.19
N LEU A 47 11.32 8.34 -4.95
CA LEU A 47 10.98 6.97 -5.35
C LEU A 47 11.09 6.78 -6.87
N ALA A 48 10.56 7.73 -7.63
CA ALA A 48 10.65 7.76 -9.08
C ALA A 48 12.12 7.76 -9.55
N ASP A 49 12.98 8.55 -8.92
CA ASP A 49 14.41 8.63 -9.24
C ASP A 49 15.15 7.31 -8.94
N ILE A 50 14.94 6.74 -7.74
CA ILE A 50 15.56 5.48 -7.30
C ILE A 50 15.19 4.31 -8.22
N LEU A 51 13.89 4.19 -8.53
CA LEU A 51 13.38 3.10 -9.38
C LEU A 51 13.55 3.38 -10.88
N GLY A 52 14.09 4.56 -11.26
CA GLY A 52 14.27 4.98 -12.64
C GLY A 52 12.94 5.06 -13.41
N CYS A 53 11.87 5.52 -12.76
CA CYS A 53 10.53 5.55 -13.32
C CYS A 53 9.83 6.90 -13.09
N ASN A 54 8.66 7.09 -13.68
CA ASN A 54 7.95 8.35 -13.58
C ASN A 54 7.12 8.45 -12.30
N VAL A 55 6.99 9.65 -11.72
CA VAL A 55 6.15 9.91 -10.53
C VAL A 55 4.73 9.42 -10.74
N LEU A 56 4.18 9.62 -11.94
CA LEU A 56 2.84 9.17 -12.30
C LEU A 56 2.71 7.64 -12.25
N GLU A 57 3.74 6.91 -12.71
CA GLU A 57 3.78 5.45 -12.70
C GLU A 57 3.90 4.91 -11.28
N ILE A 58 4.74 5.54 -10.45
CA ILE A 58 4.82 5.26 -9.01
C ILE A 58 3.45 5.44 -8.35
N GLU A 59 2.79 6.58 -8.55
CA GLU A 59 1.48 6.86 -7.94
C GLU A 59 0.41 5.89 -8.41
N LYS A 60 0.38 5.58 -9.71
CA LYS A 60 -0.55 4.61 -10.29
C LYS A 60 -0.29 3.21 -9.72
N LYS A 61 0.97 2.80 -9.60
CA LYS A 61 1.35 1.51 -9.01
C LYS A 61 0.98 1.42 -7.54
N ILE A 62 1.33 2.41 -6.74
CA ILE A 62 0.96 2.49 -5.32
C ILE A 62 -0.56 2.44 -5.17
N THR A 63 -1.31 3.13 -6.03
CA THR A 63 -2.78 3.13 -6.01
C THR A 63 -3.32 1.73 -6.30
N ASN A 64 -2.80 1.05 -7.33
CA ASN A 64 -3.16 -0.34 -7.64
C ASN A 64 -2.84 -1.29 -6.48
N LEU A 65 -1.65 -1.17 -5.90
CA LEU A 65 -1.23 -1.99 -4.76
C LEU A 65 -2.12 -1.74 -3.54
N LYS A 66 -2.45 -0.47 -3.23
CA LYS A 66 -3.37 -0.12 -2.13
C LYS A 66 -4.77 -0.68 -2.36
N CYS A 67 -5.27 -0.61 -3.58
CA CYS A 67 -6.58 -1.19 -3.94
C CYS A 67 -6.57 -2.71 -3.74
N GLN A 68 -5.51 -3.37 -4.19
CA GLN A 68 -5.33 -4.82 -4.03
C GLN A 68 -5.19 -5.22 -2.55
N TYR A 69 -4.40 -4.47 -1.78
CA TYR A 69 -4.25 -4.64 -0.33
C TYR A 69 -5.59 -4.47 0.39
N SER A 70 -6.36 -3.43 0.06
CA SER A 70 -7.68 -3.22 0.66
C SER A 70 -8.65 -4.37 0.37
N ARG A 71 -8.59 -4.98 -0.82
CA ARG A 71 -9.40 -6.15 -1.17
C ARG A 71 -8.97 -7.38 -0.39
N GLU A 72 -7.65 -7.61 -0.26
CA GLU A 72 -7.10 -8.70 0.55
C GLU A 72 -7.50 -8.54 2.02
N VAL A 73 -7.30 -7.36 2.62
CA VAL A 73 -7.74 -7.07 3.99
C VAL A 73 -9.24 -7.28 4.15
N HIS A 74 -10.06 -6.85 3.19
CA HIS A 74 -11.51 -7.07 3.25
C HIS A 74 -11.85 -8.56 3.22
N LYS A 75 -11.18 -9.36 2.38
CA LYS A 75 -11.37 -10.82 2.36
C LYS A 75 -10.98 -11.44 3.69
N ILE A 76 -9.82 -11.07 4.25
CA ILE A 76 -9.38 -11.55 5.57
C ILE A 76 -10.40 -11.17 6.65
N GLN A 77 -10.88 -9.93 6.64
CA GLN A 77 -11.87 -9.43 7.58
C GLN A 77 -13.19 -10.22 7.47
N MET A 78 -13.72 -10.40 6.26
CA MET A 78 -14.94 -11.19 6.01
C MET A 78 -14.77 -12.65 6.41
N SER A 79 -13.63 -13.27 6.06
CA SER A 79 -13.31 -14.63 6.49
C SER A 79 -13.20 -14.73 8.00
N THR A 80 -12.60 -13.74 8.67
CA THR A 80 -12.52 -13.69 10.14
C THR A 80 -13.90 -13.53 10.79
N GLU A 81 -14.76 -12.68 10.23
CA GLU A 81 -16.12 -12.45 10.74
C GLU A 81 -17.04 -13.67 10.56
N ASN A 82 -16.84 -14.46 9.50
CA ASN A 82 -17.60 -15.69 9.25
C ASN A 82 -16.91 -16.96 9.77
N ALA A 83 -15.65 -16.86 10.22
CA ALA A 83 -14.89 -18.01 10.71
C ALA A 83 -15.48 -18.52 12.02
N THR A 84 -15.82 -19.80 12.06
CA THR A 84 -16.24 -20.50 13.27
C THR A 84 -15.03 -20.99 14.10
N GLY A 85 -13.82 -20.95 13.54
CA GLY A 85 -12.57 -21.27 14.22
C GLY A 85 -11.34 -20.66 13.54
N PRO A 86 -10.18 -20.61 14.23
CA PRO A 86 -8.96 -19.92 13.74
C PRO A 86 -8.35 -20.51 12.46
N ASN A 87 -8.74 -21.72 12.06
CA ASN A 87 -8.28 -22.36 10.82
C ASN A 87 -9.03 -21.91 9.55
N ASP A 88 -10.15 -21.19 9.68
CA ASP A 88 -10.95 -20.69 8.54
C ASP A 88 -10.55 -19.28 8.10
N ILE A 89 -9.60 -18.66 8.81
CA ILE A 89 -9.15 -17.31 8.50
C ILE A 89 -8.29 -17.36 7.24
N TYR A 90 -8.74 -16.70 6.18
CA TYR A 90 -7.97 -16.54 4.96
C TYR A 90 -6.66 -15.81 5.26
N VAL A 91 -5.53 -16.41 4.88
CA VAL A 91 -4.21 -15.77 4.95
C VAL A 91 -3.78 -15.41 3.54
N SER A 92 -3.59 -14.11 3.32
CA SER A 92 -3.10 -13.54 2.07
C SER A 92 -1.72 -14.10 1.70
N LYS A 93 -1.63 -14.85 0.60
CA LYS A 93 -0.37 -15.36 0.04
C LYS A 93 0.37 -14.34 -0.82
N TRP A 94 -0.07 -13.09 -0.81
CA TRP A 94 0.46 -12.07 -1.70
C TRP A 94 1.80 -11.54 -1.17
N PHE A 95 2.87 -11.67 -1.96
CA PHE A 95 4.23 -11.29 -1.56
C PHE A 95 4.38 -9.83 -1.11
N ALA A 96 3.54 -8.94 -1.62
CA ALA A 96 3.53 -7.53 -1.26
C ALA A 96 2.59 -7.22 -0.07
N PHE A 97 1.83 -8.20 0.42
CA PHE A 97 0.91 -8.04 1.54
C PHE A 97 1.67 -7.76 2.84
N GLU A 98 2.66 -8.59 3.20
CA GLU A 98 3.52 -8.35 4.36
C GLU A 98 4.23 -7.00 4.24
N ALA A 99 4.77 -6.71 3.06
CA ALA A 99 5.44 -5.45 2.78
C ALA A 99 4.48 -4.26 2.86
N MET A 100 3.16 -4.42 2.71
CA MET A 100 2.15 -3.35 2.85
C MET A 100 1.47 -3.33 4.22
N GLN A 101 1.74 -4.29 5.09
CA GLN A 101 1.09 -4.41 6.40
C GLN A 101 1.31 -3.16 7.28
N PHE A 102 2.43 -2.45 7.07
CA PHE A 102 2.69 -1.17 7.75
C PHE A 102 1.59 -0.11 7.49
N LEU A 103 0.89 -0.19 6.35
CA LEU A 103 -0.23 0.71 6.03
C LEU A 103 -1.40 0.55 6.98
N GLN A 104 -1.62 -0.65 7.54
CA GLN A 104 -2.70 -0.92 8.48
C GLN A 104 -2.59 -0.08 9.76
N PHE A 105 -1.37 0.28 10.16
CA PHE A 105 -1.10 1.12 11.33
C PHE A 105 -1.32 2.61 11.06
N GLY A 106 -1.13 3.04 9.82
CA GLY A 106 -1.29 4.44 9.37
C GLY A 106 -2.69 4.78 8.87
N THR A 107 -3.56 3.81 8.58
CA THR A 107 -4.97 4.10 8.37
C THR A 107 -5.65 3.99 9.73
N ARG A 108 -6.10 5.12 10.29
CA ARG A 108 -7.11 5.13 11.37
C ARG A 108 -8.09 4.02 11.03
N ARG A 109 -8.18 3.03 11.95
CA ARG A 109 -9.03 1.84 11.89
C ARG A 109 -10.07 1.99 10.79
N TYR A 110 -10.12 1.03 9.87
CA TYR A 110 -11.38 0.67 9.22
C TYR A 110 -12.29 0.17 10.36
N SER A 111 -12.69 1.08 11.26
CA SER A 111 -13.60 0.85 12.34
C SER A 111 -14.89 0.58 11.62
N GLY A 112 -15.36 -0.64 11.82
CA GLY A 112 -16.53 -1.22 11.21
C GLY A 112 -17.57 -0.17 10.89
N ARG A 113 -18.10 -0.31 9.69
CA ARG A 113 -19.45 0.12 9.35
C ARG A 113 -20.37 -0.45 10.43
N LYS A 114 -20.55 0.27 11.54
CA LYS A 114 -21.60 -0.04 12.52
C LYS A 114 -22.91 0.20 11.77
N LYS A 115 -23.61 -0.89 11.54
CA LYS A 115 -25.03 -0.88 11.18
C LYS A 115 -25.82 -0.38 12.37
#